data_AF-A0A975TQL3-F1
#
_entry.id   AF-A0A975TQL3-F1
#
_cell.length_a   1.000
_cell.length_b   1.000
_cell.length_c   1.000
_cell.angle_alpha   90.00
_cell.angle_beta   90.00
_cell.angle_gamma   90.00
#
_symmetry.space_group_name_H-M   'P 1'
#
loop_
_entity.id
_entity.type
_entity.pdbx_description
1 polymer ?
#
loop_
_entity_poly.entity_id
_entity_poly.type
_entity_poly.pdbx_seq_one_letter_code
_entity_poly.pdbx_strand_id
1 'polypeptide(L)'
;MEEAHRETLPAMRTSAADLGERIRELGQAGPPGNPGGPARIGPVDAGRRRFLLNAGGLGAAFLLTACSSTGTDEKGVSPQDGPSEALPPRAAVDTVMYTAELRFVALSAALENQAVGAYGSILAAAGAEKFGAVPPAVSTFVTMAMAHHIDHAKAWNEALTAAGKPVVTDVPLSNQRAVTTALDRAASVDDAAKLALQLEEQAAQTYLSAVYHGKSRGGIETAATIAPVEAMHASILRFVLGQYPVPDAFLPEDLAATPGLLTV
;
A
#
# COMPACT_ATOMS: atom_id res chain seq x y z
N MET A 1 3.97 1.01 23.40
CA MET A 1 3.83 1.70 22.11
C MET A 1 5.20 2.01 21.51
N GLU A 2 5.93 2.98 22.06
CA GLU A 2 7.21 3.46 21.50
C GLU A 2 8.29 2.37 21.39
N GLU A 3 8.42 1.50 22.40
CA GLU A 3 9.35 0.37 22.32
C GLU A 3 9.00 -0.63 21.21
N ALA A 4 7.73 -1.04 21.13
CA ALA A 4 7.26 -1.96 20.09
C ALA A 4 7.45 -1.40 18.68
N HIS A 5 7.16 -0.10 18.48
CA HIS A 5 7.42 0.58 17.20
C HIS A 5 8.91 0.53 16.84
N ARG A 6 9.77 0.95 17.77
CA ARG A 6 11.21 0.99 17.57
C ARG A 6 11.82 -0.38 17.23
N GLU A 7 11.31 -1.46 17.82
CA GLU A 7 11.74 -2.82 17.50
C GLU A 7 11.40 -3.22 16.06
N THR A 8 10.29 -2.74 15.52
CA THR A 8 9.85 -3.04 14.14
C THR A 8 10.49 -2.16 13.08
N LEU A 9 10.94 -0.94 13.43
CA LEU A 9 11.51 0.04 12.50
C LEU A 9 12.61 -0.52 11.57
N PRO A 10 13.61 -1.29 12.04
CA PRO A 10 14.62 -1.85 11.16
C PRO A 10 14.04 -2.82 10.11
N ALA A 11 13.08 -3.66 10.51
CA ALA A 11 12.42 -4.62 9.62
C ALA A 11 11.54 -3.90 8.59
N MET A 12 10.81 -2.87 9.02
CA MET A 12 9.99 -2.03 8.16
C MET A 12 10.83 -1.38 7.06
N ARG A 13 11.93 -0.71 7.43
CA ARG A 13 12.84 -0.07 6.46
C ARG A 13 13.48 -1.07 5.50
N THR A 14 13.86 -2.24 6.00
CA THR A 14 14.44 -3.30 5.16
C THR A 14 13.42 -3.80 4.13
N SER A 15 12.20 -4.13 4.56
CA SER A 15 11.15 -4.61 3.65
C SER A 15 10.74 -3.57 2.60
N ALA A 16 10.70 -2.28 2.99
CA ALA A 16 10.41 -1.18 2.08
C ALA A 16 11.49 -1.01 0.99
N ALA A 17 12.76 -1.14 1.37
CA ALA A 17 13.87 -1.13 0.42
C ALA A 17 13.78 -2.31 -0.55
N ASP A 18 13.57 -3.53 -0.04
CA ASP A 18 13.42 -4.76 -0.83
C ASP A 18 12.23 -4.65 -1.82
N LEU A 19 11.11 -4.07 -1.37
CA LEU A 19 9.96 -3.78 -2.22
C LEU A 19 10.35 -2.89 -3.39
N GLY A 20 11.05 -1.79 -3.09
CA GLY A 20 11.50 -0.83 -4.09
C GLY A 20 12.45 -1.43 -5.13
N GLU A 21 13.40 -2.28 -4.71
CA GLU A 21 14.28 -3.00 -5.61
C GLU A 21 13.50 -3.95 -6.52
N ARG A 22 12.57 -4.73 -5.96
CA ARG A 22 11.75 -5.66 -6.74
C ARG A 22 10.89 -4.94 -7.78
N ILE A 23 10.30 -3.81 -7.43
CA ILE A 23 9.50 -3.02 -8.39
C ILE A 23 10.39 -2.51 -9.53
N ARG A 24 11.62 -2.08 -9.23
CA ARG A 24 12.60 -1.65 -10.25
C ARG A 24 12.94 -2.79 -11.20
N GLU A 25 13.21 -3.99 -10.69
CA GLU A 25 13.50 -5.18 -11.50
C GLU A 25 12.33 -5.51 -12.45
N LEU A 26 11.10 -5.48 -11.95
CA LEU A 26 9.89 -5.71 -12.75
C LEU A 26 9.69 -4.63 -13.83
N GLY A 27 10.05 -3.38 -13.55
CA GLY A 27 9.98 -2.29 -14.52
C GLY A 27 11.07 -2.35 -15.62
N GLN A 28 12.21 -3.00 -15.35
CA GLN A 28 13.31 -3.15 -16.31
C GLN A 28 13.19 -4.42 -17.16
N ALA A 29 12.49 -5.44 -16.68
CA ALA A 29 12.07 -6.57 -17.49
C ALA A 29 10.99 -6.09 -18.48
N GLY A 30 11.41 -5.62 -19.66
CA GLY A 30 10.49 -5.25 -20.75
C GLY A 30 9.50 -6.37 -21.11
N PRO A 31 8.45 -6.08 -21.91
CA PRO A 31 7.49 -7.10 -22.35
C PRO A 31 8.25 -8.28 -22.98
N PRO A 32 7.76 -9.52 -22.84
CA PRO A 32 8.46 -10.71 -23.34
C PRO A 32 8.75 -10.55 -24.84
N GLY A 33 9.99 -10.18 -25.13
CA GLY A 33 10.48 -9.97 -26.48
C GLY A 33 10.72 -11.33 -27.13
N ASN A 34 10.10 -11.50 -28.30
CA ASN A 34 10.45 -12.36 -29.44
C ASN A 34 11.57 -13.43 -29.19
N PRO A 35 11.31 -14.74 -29.38
CA PRO A 35 12.20 -15.84 -28.99
C PRO A 35 13.39 -16.04 -29.96
N GLY A 36 14.10 -14.97 -30.34
CA GLY A 36 15.12 -15.00 -31.39
C GLY A 36 16.55 -14.65 -30.96
N GLY A 37 16.84 -14.40 -29.68
CA GLY A 37 18.17 -14.04 -29.21
C GLY A 37 18.89 -15.18 -28.48
N PRO A 38 20.18 -15.46 -28.74
CA PRO A 38 20.90 -16.53 -28.06
C PRO A 38 21.02 -16.23 -26.55
N ALA A 39 20.46 -17.13 -25.75
CA ALA A 39 20.48 -17.08 -24.29
C ALA A 39 21.93 -17.04 -23.77
N ARG A 40 22.33 -15.93 -23.13
CA ARG A 40 23.52 -15.89 -22.28
C ARG A 40 23.17 -16.48 -20.93
N ILE A 41 23.49 -17.77 -20.75
CA ILE A 41 23.46 -18.43 -19.45
C ILE A 41 24.68 -17.95 -18.66
N GLY A 42 24.50 -16.96 -17.80
CA GLY A 42 25.45 -16.64 -16.74
C GLY A 42 25.27 -17.58 -15.53
N PRO A 43 26.30 -17.81 -14.71
CA PRO A 43 26.21 -18.73 -13.58
C PRO A 43 25.23 -18.17 -12.54
N VAL A 44 24.20 -18.95 -12.23
CA VAL A 44 23.28 -18.64 -11.13
C VAL A 44 24.00 -19.00 -9.83
N ASP A 45 24.28 -18.00 -9.01
CA ASP A 45 24.88 -18.18 -7.69
C ASP A 45 23.87 -18.90 -6.77
N ALA A 46 24.08 -20.21 -6.61
CA ALA A 46 23.25 -21.10 -5.80
C ALA A 46 23.64 -21.00 -4.31
N GLY A 47 23.48 -19.80 -3.74
CA GLY A 47 23.65 -19.55 -2.31
C GLY A 47 22.32 -19.40 -1.59
N ARG A 48 22.04 -20.28 -0.61
CA ARG A 48 20.96 -20.17 0.40
C ARG A 48 19.55 -20.66 0.01
N ARG A 49 19.44 -21.93 -0.44
CA ARG A 49 18.22 -22.72 -0.21
C ARG A 49 18.59 -24.12 0.27
N ARG A 50 18.94 -24.21 1.55
CA ARG A 50 19.12 -25.49 2.26
C ARG A 50 18.28 -25.46 3.52
N PHE A 51 16.96 -25.47 3.33
CA PHE A 51 16.05 -25.89 4.37
C PHE A 51 14.88 -26.60 3.70
N LEU A 52 14.68 -27.84 4.11
CA LEU A 52 13.59 -28.77 3.75
C LEU A 52 13.65 -29.38 2.35
N LEU A 53 14.31 -30.54 2.24
CA LEU A 53 13.92 -31.62 1.34
C LEU A 53 14.55 -32.93 1.85
N ASN A 54 13.80 -33.66 2.68
CA ASN A 54 13.95 -35.08 2.92
C ASN A 54 12.54 -35.70 2.91
N ALA A 55 12.41 -36.82 2.20
CA ALA A 55 11.20 -37.58 1.84
C ALA A 55 10.33 -36.91 0.76
N GLY A 56 10.03 -37.49 -0.40
CA GLY A 56 10.21 -38.83 -0.96
C GLY A 56 9.09 -39.04 -2.00
N GLY A 57 9.37 -39.68 -3.14
CA GLY A 57 8.34 -40.30 -3.98
C GLY A 57 7.96 -39.62 -5.31
N LEU A 58 8.63 -40.04 -6.38
CA LEU A 58 8.12 -40.46 -7.70
C LEU A 58 6.87 -39.79 -8.31
N GLY A 59 7.08 -39.18 -9.48
CA GLY A 59 6.37 -39.54 -10.71
C GLY A 59 5.11 -38.76 -11.09
N ALA A 60 5.19 -37.96 -12.16
CA ALA A 60 4.36 -38.04 -13.37
C ALA A 60 4.32 -36.68 -14.07
N ALA A 61 4.81 -36.65 -15.31
CA ALA A 61 4.72 -35.52 -16.21
C ALA A 61 3.30 -35.43 -16.81
N PHE A 62 2.68 -34.26 -16.74
CA PHE A 62 1.51 -33.93 -17.55
C PHE A 62 1.88 -32.86 -18.56
N LEU A 63 1.96 -33.27 -19.83
CA LEU A 63 1.95 -32.39 -21.00
C LEU A 63 0.50 -32.04 -21.30
N LEU A 64 0.14 -30.75 -21.21
CA LEU A 64 -1.14 -30.26 -21.71
C LEU A 64 -0.94 -29.67 -23.11
N THR A 65 -1.47 -30.38 -24.09
CA THR A 65 -1.63 -29.97 -25.49
C THR A 65 -2.85 -29.05 -25.58
N ALA A 66 -2.68 -27.86 -26.17
CA ALA A 66 -3.79 -27.01 -26.57
C ALA A 66 -3.92 -27.05 -28.10
N CYS A 67 -5.03 -27.63 -28.57
CA CYS A 67 -5.52 -27.52 -29.94
C CYS A 67 -6.94 -26.97 -29.91
N SER A 68 -7.19 -25.90 -30.67
CA SER A 68 -8.44 -25.53 -31.37
C SER A 68 -8.37 -24.03 -31.66
N SER A 69 -8.83 -23.49 -32.78
CA SER A 69 -9.46 -24.08 -33.98
C SER A 69 -9.42 -23.00 -35.07
N THR A 70 -9.19 -23.44 -36.30
CA THR A 70 -9.35 -22.68 -37.54
C THR A 70 -10.83 -22.46 -37.88
N GLY A 71 -11.15 -21.29 -38.45
CA GLY A 71 -12.39 -21.01 -39.16
C GLY A 71 -12.15 -20.02 -40.29
N THR A 72 -12.18 -20.52 -41.52
CA THR A 72 -12.32 -19.80 -42.80
C THR A 72 -13.85 -19.73 -43.10
N ASP A 73 -14.46 -18.82 -43.88
CA ASP A 73 -14.17 -18.26 -45.20
C ASP A 73 -15.08 -17.02 -45.50
N GLU A 74 -14.56 -16.10 -46.33
CA GLU A 74 -15.13 -15.36 -47.51
C GLU A 74 -16.55 -14.70 -47.46
N LYS A 75 -16.92 -13.58 -48.11
CA LYS A 75 -16.36 -12.63 -49.11
C LYS A 75 -17.35 -11.45 -49.22
N GLY A 76 -16.89 -10.24 -49.57
CA GLY A 76 -17.80 -9.11 -49.90
C GLY A 76 -17.13 -7.77 -50.26
N VAL A 77 -16.55 -7.71 -51.47
CA VAL A 77 -16.37 -6.57 -52.42
C VAL A 77 -16.19 -5.12 -51.90
N SER A 78 -15.05 -4.52 -52.29
CA SER A 78 -14.67 -3.09 -52.17
C SER A 78 -15.36 -2.16 -53.19
N PRO A 79 -15.21 -0.83 -53.03
CA PRO A 79 -14.22 -0.14 -53.87
C PRO A 79 -13.26 0.80 -53.12
N GLN A 80 -12.18 1.12 -53.84
CA GLN A 80 -10.93 1.77 -53.46
C GLN A 80 -11.07 3.23 -53.02
N ASP A 81 -10.20 3.63 -52.07
CA ASP A 81 -9.45 4.89 -52.10
C ASP A 81 -8.08 4.68 -51.43
N GLY A 82 -7.05 5.38 -51.93
CA GLY A 82 -5.62 5.09 -51.77
C GLY A 82 -4.99 5.26 -50.36
N PRO A 83 -3.68 5.01 -50.22
CA PRO A 83 -3.06 4.73 -48.93
C PRO A 83 -2.82 6.02 -48.15
N SER A 84 -3.55 6.20 -47.05
CA SER A 84 -3.02 6.95 -45.93
C SER A 84 -2.24 5.96 -45.07
N GLU A 85 -0.92 6.08 -45.03
CA GLU A 85 -0.09 5.43 -44.01
C GLU A 85 -0.54 5.95 -42.64
N ALA A 86 -1.56 5.29 -42.09
CA ALA A 86 -1.91 5.43 -40.70
C ALA A 86 -0.76 4.80 -39.91
N LEU A 87 0.07 5.65 -39.33
CA LEU A 87 0.97 5.28 -38.25
C LEU A 87 0.20 4.38 -37.28
N PRO A 88 0.79 3.26 -36.80
CA PRO A 88 0.12 2.44 -35.80
C PRO A 88 -0.31 3.36 -34.65
N PRO A 89 -1.48 3.13 -34.02
CA PRO A 89 -1.89 3.93 -32.88
C PRO A 89 -0.74 3.86 -31.89
N ARG A 90 -0.08 5.01 -31.67
CA ARG A 90 0.88 5.17 -30.59
C ARG A 90 0.13 4.72 -29.36
N ALA A 91 0.60 3.63 -28.73
CA ALA A 91 0.04 3.19 -27.46
C ALA A 91 -0.14 4.43 -26.61
N ALA A 92 -1.38 4.68 -26.18
CA ALA A 92 -1.66 5.75 -25.24
C ALA A 92 -0.62 5.58 -24.14
N VAL A 93 0.24 6.59 -23.96
CA VAL A 93 1.20 6.59 -22.88
C VAL A 93 0.32 6.51 -21.65
N ASP A 94 0.36 5.37 -20.97
CA ASP A 94 -0.53 5.08 -19.86
C ASP A 94 -0.36 6.21 -18.84
N THR A 95 -1.34 7.11 -18.75
CA THR A 95 -1.31 8.31 -17.90
C THR A 95 -1.45 7.95 -16.42
N VAL A 96 -1.31 6.67 -16.08
CA VAL A 96 -1.36 6.16 -14.72
C VAL A 96 0.02 6.36 -14.11
N MET A 97 0.13 7.34 -13.20
CA MET A 97 1.38 7.69 -12.51
C MET A 97 2.00 6.46 -11.80
N TYR A 98 1.16 5.53 -11.33
CA TYR A 98 1.53 4.35 -10.58
C TYR A 98 0.90 3.07 -11.16
N THR A 99 1.70 2.02 -11.40
CA THR A 99 1.17 0.67 -11.67
C THR A 99 0.27 0.21 -10.52
N ALA A 100 -0.55 -0.83 -10.69
CA ALA A 100 -1.49 -1.28 -9.64
C ALA A 100 -0.83 -1.52 -8.27
N GLU A 101 0.37 -2.11 -8.24
CA GLU A 101 1.14 -2.31 -7.00
C GLU A 101 1.66 -0.99 -6.44
N LEU A 102 2.25 -0.14 -7.28
CA LEU A 102 2.73 1.18 -6.86
C LEU A 102 1.59 2.11 -6.43
N ARG A 103 0.37 1.88 -6.92
CA ARG A 103 -0.82 2.64 -6.54
C ARG A 103 -1.22 2.31 -5.10
N PHE A 104 -1.05 1.06 -4.67
CA PHE A 104 -1.20 0.69 -3.27
C PHE A 104 -0.12 1.38 -2.42
N VAL A 105 1.15 1.33 -2.81
CA VAL A 105 2.24 1.99 -2.05
C VAL A 105 2.00 3.51 -1.93
N ALA A 106 1.59 4.17 -3.01
CA ALA A 106 1.24 5.58 -3.01
C ALA A 106 0.00 5.90 -2.17
N LEU A 107 -1.03 5.03 -2.21
CA LEU A 107 -2.19 5.12 -1.35
C LEU A 107 -1.80 5.02 0.14
N SER A 108 -0.95 4.05 0.50
CA SER A 108 -0.47 3.88 1.87
C SER A 108 0.27 5.12 2.36
N ALA A 109 1.23 5.64 1.57
CA ALA A 109 1.93 6.88 1.92
C ALA A 109 0.96 8.07 2.11
N ALA A 110 -0.09 8.18 1.29
CA ALA A 110 -1.11 9.21 1.43
C ALA A 110 -1.99 9.04 2.68
N LEU A 111 -2.34 7.81 3.07
CA LEU A 111 -3.06 7.52 4.31
C LEU A 111 -2.22 7.90 5.54
N GLU A 112 -0.93 7.58 5.54
CA GLU A 112 -0.02 7.99 6.61
C GLU A 112 0.06 9.51 6.72
N ASN A 113 0.22 10.22 5.59
CA ASN A 113 0.23 11.68 5.59
C ASN A 113 -1.11 12.28 6.07
N GLN A 114 -2.24 11.63 5.78
CA GLN A 114 -3.56 12.02 6.30
C GLN A 114 -3.59 11.94 7.82
N ALA A 115 -3.10 10.83 8.39
CA ALA A 115 -3.01 10.66 9.83
C ALA A 115 -2.05 11.66 10.49
N VAL A 116 -0.86 11.90 9.90
CA VAL A 116 0.07 12.96 10.36
C VAL A 116 -0.62 14.32 10.42
N GLY A 117 -1.32 14.71 9.36
CA GLY A 117 -2.04 15.99 9.31
C GLY A 117 -3.17 16.06 10.35
N ALA A 118 -3.88 14.95 10.58
CA ALA A 118 -4.94 14.88 11.57
C ALA A 118 -4.39 15.02 13.01
N TYR A 119 -3.37 14.25 13.37
CA TYR A 119 -2.75 14.35 14.70
C TYR A 119 -2.11 15.73 14.93
N GLY A 120 -1.46 16.31 13.93
CA GLY A 120 -0.94 17.68 14.02
C GLY A 120 -2.04 18.71 14.29
N SER A 121 -3.20 18.56 13.62
CA SER A 121 -4.36 19.42 13.86
C SER A 121 -4.96 19.24 15.25
N ILE A 122 -5.00 18.00 15.76
CA ILE A 122 -5.45 17.69 17.13
C ILE A 122 -4.51 18.33 18.16
N LEU A 123 -3.18 18.23 17.99
CA LEU A 123 -2.22 18.89 18.87
C LEU A 123 -2.38 20.41 18.86
N ALA A 124 -2.54 21.01 17.68
CA ALA A 124 -2.73 22.45 17.53
C ALA A 124 -4.02 22.91 18.24
N ALA A 125 -5.13 22.18 18.05
CA ALA A 125 -6.40 22.47 18.71
C ALA A 125 -6.32 22.32 20.24
N ALA A 126 -5.64 21.29 20.74
CA ALA A 126 -5.39 21.09 22.16
C ALA A 126 -4.54 22.23 22.76
N GLY A 127 -3.47 22.64 22.07
CA GLY A 127 -2.61 23.75 22.48
C GLY A 127 -3.31 25.11 22.43
N ALA A 128 -4.33 25.26 21.59
CA ALA A 128 -5.21 26.42 21.55
C ALA A 128 -6.38 26.34 22.55
N GLU A 129 -6.36 25.38 23.48
CA GLU A 129 -7.39 25.13 24.49
C GLU A 129 -8.79 24.83 23.91
N LYS A 130 -8.90 24.47 22.62
CA LYS A 130 -10.18 24.20 21.93
C LYS A 130 -10.98 23.09 22.59
N PHE A 131 -10.28 22.11 23.18
CA PHE A 131 -10.88 20.94 23.83
C PHE A 131 -11.01 21.10 25.35
N GLY A 132 -10.68 22.28 25.91
CA GLY A 132 -10.55 22.47 27.35
C GLY A 132 -9.37 21.70 27.93
N ALA A 133 -9.54 21.18 29.15
CA ALA A 133 -8.49 20.42 29.83
C ALA A 133 -8.23 19.07 29.13
N VAL A 134 -7.05 18.93 28.50
CA VAL A 134 -6.60 17.69 27.87
C VAL A 134 -5.67 16.92 28.82
N PRO A 135 -5.97 15.66 29.17
CA PRO A 135 -5.07 14.86 29.99
C PRO A 135 -3.69 14.71 29.33
N PRO A 136 -2.57 14.85 30.07
CA PRO A 136 -1.23 14.74 29.49
C PRO A 136 -0.98 13.43 28.72
N ALA A 137 -1.58 12.32 29.16
CA ALA A 137 -1.49 11.04 28.49
C ALA A 137 -2.05 11.07 27.05
N VAL A 138 -3.11 11.87 26.80
CA VAL A 138 -3.67 12.05 25.44
C VAL A 138 -2.68 12.79 24.56
N SER A 139 -2.09 13.89 25.03
CA SER A 139 -1.08 14.63 24.27
C SER A 139 0.16 13.78 23.97
N THR A 140 0.60 12.96 24.92
CA THR A 140 1.70 12.01 24.70
C THR A 140 1.34 10.99 23.63
N PHE A 141 0.15 10.37 23.71
CA PHE A 141 -0.31 9.42 22.70
C PHE A 141 -0.35 10.04 21.30
N VAL A 142 -1.01 11.19 21.16
CA VAL A 142 -1.17 11.93 19.89
C VAL A 142 0.20 12.29 19.29
N THR A 143 1.16 12.71 20.12
CA THR A 143 2.53 13.00 19.69
C THR A 143 3.25 11.76 19.19
N MET A 144 3.12 10.63 19.91
CA MET A 144 3.77 9.38 19.53
C MET A 144 3.18 8.78 18.26
N ALA A 145 1.85 8.69 18.16
CA ALA A 145 1.17 8.18 16.97
C ALA A 145 1.54 9.01 15.73
N MET A 146 1.58 10.35 15.85
CA MET A 146 2.06 11.21 14.75
C MET A 146 3.48 10.88 14.32
N ALA A 147 4.40 10.65 15.25
CA ALA A 147 5.78 10.28 14.93
C ALA A 147 5.86 8.92 14.23
N HIS A 148 5.03 7.96 14.63
CA HIS A 148 4.95 6.65 13.98
C HIS A 148 4.46 6.77 12.54
N HIS A 149 3.38 7.52 12.28
CA HIS A 149 2.89 7.75 10.92
C HIS A 149 3.92 8.44 10.02
N ILE A 150 4.76 9.34 10.57
CA ILE A 150 5.88 9.94 9.81
C ILE A 150 6.87 8.84 9.39
N ASP A 151 7.22 7.92 10.29
CA ASP A 151 8.10 6.80 9.98
C ASP A 151 7.47 5.83 8.96
N HIS A 152 6.16 5.57 9.06
CA HIS A 152 5.42 4.72 8.12
C HIS A 152 5.36 5.35 6.72
N ALA A 153 5.00 6.64 6.64
CA ALA A 153 4.98 7.41 5.39
C ALA A 153 6.35 7.36 4.71
N LYS A 154 7.42 7.50 5.51
CA LYS A 154 8.79 7.40 5.02
C LYS A 154 9.10 6.02 4.45
N ALA A 155 8.73 4.93 5.13
CA ALA A 155 8.94 3.58 4.63
C ALA A 155 8.24 3.36 3.27
N TRP A 156 6.96 3.74 3.14
CA TRP A 156 6.26 3.63 1.86
C TRP A 156 6.92 4.50 0.76
N ASN A 157 7.37 5.71 1.10
CA ASN A 157 8.05 6.59 0.17
C ASN A 157 9.46 6.11 -0.24
N GLU A 158 10.16 5.37 0.61
CA GLU A 158 11.42 4.71 0.26
C GLU A 158 11.19 3.68 -0.86
N ALA A 159 10.09 2.90 -0.78
CA ALA A 159 9.71 1.98 -1.85
C ALA A 159 9.38 2.69 -3.17
N LEU A 160 8.64 3.81 -3.14
CA LEU A 160 8.37 4.63 -4.32
C LEU A 160 9.66 5.19 -4.95
N THR A 161 10.54 5.73 -4.12
CA THR A 161 11.83 6.30 -4.56
C THR A 161 12.69 5.24 -5.23
N ALA A 162 12.80 4.06 -4.62
CA ALA A 162 13.57 2.96 -5.18
C ALA A 162 12.97 2.43 -6.50
N ALA A 163 11.64 2.52 -6.68
CA ALA A 163 10.96 2.27 -7.95
C ALA A 163 11.07 3.40 -8.99
N GLY A 164 11.80 4.48 -8.70
CA GLY A 164 11.95 5.64 -9.58
C GLY A 164 10.66 6.45 -9.73
N LYS A 165 9.76 6.38 -8.75
CA LYS A 165 8.51 7.15 -8.70
C LYS A 165 8.64 8.35 -7.74
N PRO A 166 7.86 9.41 -7.96
CA PRO A 166 7.81 10.52 -7.02
C PRO A 166 7.25 10.03 -5.67
N VAL A 167 7.84 10.56 -4.60
CA VAL A 167 7.30 10.42 -3.24
C VAL A 167 5.94 11.10 -3.13
N VAL A 168 5.11 10.60 -2.23
CA VAL A 168 3.84 11.20 -1.83
C VAL A 168 4.05 11.88 -0.49
N THR A 169 4.12 13.22 -0.50
CA THR A 169 4.24 14.05 0.71
C THR A 169 2.96 14.81 1.04
N ASP A 170 2.05 14.90 0.08
CA ASP A 170 0.73 15.51 0.26
C ASP A 170 -0.30 14.42 0.62
N VAL A 171 -1.58 14.81 0.70
CA VAL A 171 -2.72 13.92 0.96
C VAL A 171 -3.67 13.88 -0.25
N PRO A 172 -3.29 13.24 -1.38
CA PRO A 172 -4.10 13.17 -2.59
C PRO A 172 -5.25 12.14 -2.46
N LEU A 173 -6.04 12.24 -1.40
CA LEU A 173 -7.17 11.35 -1.11
C LEU A 173 -8.51 12.05 -1.33
N SER A 174 -9.46 11.39 -1.98
CA SER A 174 -10.77 12.00 -2.27
C SER A 174 -11.58 12.32 -1.01
N ASN A 175 -11.31 11.62 0.11
CA ASN A 175 -11.94 11.87 1.41
C ASN A 175 -11.27 13.00 2.23
N GLN A 176 -10.14 13.56 1.78
CA GLN A 176 -9.34 14.47 2.61
C GLN A 176 -10.12 15.69 3.09
N ARG A 177 -10.96 16.27 2.21
CA ARG A 177 -11.81 17.41 2.58
C ARG A 177 -12.81 17.05 3.69
N ALA A 178 -13.35 15.84 3.68
CA ALA A 178 -14.29 15.40 4.70
C ALA A 178 -13.57 15.25 6.06
N VAL A 179 -12.36 14.69 6.06
CA VAL A 179 -11.53 14.55 7.26
C VAL A 179 -11.17 15.91 7.85
N THR A 180 -10.68 16.86 7.04
CA THR A 180 -10.34 18.20 7.55
C THR A 180 -11.57 18.95 8.06
N THR A 181 -12.71 18.83 7.37
CA THR A 181 -13.99 19.42 7.84
C THR A 181 -14.44 18.82 9.17
N ALA A 182 -14.24 17.52 9.39
CA ALA A 182 -14.57 16.86 10.64
C ALA A 182 -13.64 17.31 11.79
N LEU A 183 -12.34 17.45 11.54
CA LEU A 183 -11.37 18.02 12.49
C LEU A 183 -11.72 19.45 12.89
N ASP A 184 -12.09 20.29 11.93
CA ASP A 184 -12.49 21.68 12.18
C ASP A 184 -13.72 21.76 13.09
N ARG A 185 -14.65 20.82 12.97
CA ARG A 185 -15.87 20.73 13.78
C ARG A 185 -15.67 20.08 15.14
N ALA A 186 -14.62 19.29 15.33
CA ALA A 186 -14.35 18.63 16.61
C ALA A 186 -14.21 19.67 17.71
N ALA A 187 -15.04 19.55 18.76
CA ALA A 187 -15.11 20.52 19.86
C ALA A 187 -14.65 19.92 21.19
N SER A 188 -14.33 18.64 21.21
CA SER A 188 -13.93 17.90 22.41
C SER A 188 -12.83 16.88 22.10
N VAL A 189 -12.18 16.39 23.16
CA VAL A 189 -11.26 15.24 23.06
C VAL A 189 -11.97 14.01 22.50
N ASP A 190 -13.22 13.78 22.89
CA ASP A 190 -14.06 12.69 22.37
C ASP A 190 -14.27 12.77 20.85
N ASP A 191 -14.58 13.95 20.33
CA ASP A 191 -14.79 14.14 18.88
C ASP A 191 -13.49 13.91 18.10
N ALA A 192 -12.38 14.45 18.61
CA ALA A 192 -11.06 14.26 18.03
C ALA A 192 -10.64 12.77 18.06
N ALA A 193 -10.87 12.08 19.17
CA ALA A 193 -10.53 10.67 19.34
C ALA A 193 -11.37 9.75 18.43
N LYS A 194 -12.66 10.04 18.22
CA LYS A 194 -13.50 9.31 17.26
C LYS A 194 -12.98 9.44 15.84
N LEU A 195 -12.57 10.64 15.45
CA LEU A 195 -12.04 10.86 14.11
C LEU A 195 -10.67 10.21 13.93
N ALA A 196 -9.78 10.32 14.92
CA ALA A 196 -8.52 9.60 14.92
C ALA A 196 -8.76 8.09 14.80
N LEU A 197 -9.71 7.54 15.57
CA LEU A 197 -10.01 6.10 15.54
C LEU A 197 -10.42 5.63 14.14
N GLN A 198 -11.26 6.40 13.43
CA GLN A 198 -11.65 6.07 12.05
C GLN A 198 -10.45 6.00 11.10
N LEU A 199 -9.47 6.90 11.26
CA LEU A 199 -8.26 6.91 10.44
C LEU A 199 -7.36 5.71 10.76
N GLU A 200 -7.17 5.41 12.05
CA GLU A 200 -6.38 4.25 12.48
C GLU A 200 -6.99 2.94 12.04
N GLU A 201 -8.31 2.80 12.15
CA GLU A 201 -9.01 1.60 11.69
C GLU A 201 -8.90 1.47 10.18
N GLN A 202 -9.06 2.54 9.41
CA GLN A 202 -8.84 2.48 7.96
C GLN A 202 -7.40 2.05 7.62
N ALA A 203 -6.38 2.64 8.25
CA ALA A 203 -4.98 2.28 8.00
C ALA A 203 -4.69 0.82 8.41
N ALA A 204 -5.03 0.44 9.63
CA ALA A 204 -4.83 -0.91 10.15
C ALA A 204 -5.47 -1.98 9.27
N GLN A 205 -6.72 -1.76 8.86
CA GLN A 205 -7.45 -2.69 8.01
C GLN A 205 -6.90 -2.72 6.57
N THR A 206 -6.46 -1.57 6.04
CA THR A 206 -5.79 -1.50 4.73
C THR A 206 -4.53 -2.36 4.71
N TYR A 207 -3.72 -2.28 5.77
CA TYR A 207 -2.48 -3.03 5.85
C TYR A 207 -2.69 -4.49 6.20
N LEU A 208 -3.69 -4.82 7.01
CA LEU A 208 -4.12 -6.20 7.19
C LEU A 208 -4.53 -6.83 5.85
N SER A 209 -5.34 -6.12 5.06
CA SER A 209 -5.76 -6.59 3.75
C SER A 209 -4.59 -6.79 2.79
N ALA A 210 -3.58 -5.92 2.84
CA ALA A 210 -2.36 -6.07 2.08
C ALA A 210 -1.54 -7.29 2.52
N VAL A 211 -1.53 -7.65 3.80
CA VAL A 211 -0.89 -8.88 4.28
C VAL A 211 -1.58 -10.13 3.71
N TYR A 212 -2.91 -10.16 3.64
CA TYR A 212 -3.66 -11.32 3.16
C TYR A 212 -3.74 -11.41 1.63
N HIS A 213 -3.86 -10.28 0.94
CA HIS A 213 -4.18 -10.22 -0.49
C HIS A 213 -3.06 -9.63 -1.34
N GLY A 214 -2.00 -9.13 -0.71
CA GLY A 214 -0.82 -8.60 -1.39
C GLY A 214 -0.15 -9.64 -2.28
N LYS A 215 0.49 -9.16 -3.33
CA LYS A 215 1.19 -10.02 -4.32
C LYS A 215 2.70 -9.92 -4.24
N SER A 216 3.23 -8.80 -3.74
CA SER A 216 4.65 -8.62 -3.56
C SER A 216 5.06 -8.91 -2.14
N ARG A 217 6.13 -9.71 -2.01
CA ARG A 217 6.70 -10.05 -0.71
C ARG A 217 7.07 -8.81 0.09
N GLY A 218 7.75 -7.84 -0.53
CA GLY A 218 8.12 -6.60 0.15
C GLY A 218 6.90 -5.80 0.62
N GLY A 219 5.84 -5.69 -0.19
CA GLY A 219 4.60 -5.00 0.20
C GLY A 219 3.89 -5.69 1.36
N ILE A 220 3.84 -7.03 1.34
CA ILE A 220 3.31 -7.84 2.44
C ILE A 220 4.15 -7.65 3.70
N GLU A 221 5.48 -7.71 3.61
CA GLU A 221 6.37 -7.56 4.76
C GLU A 221 6.30 -6.15 5.36
N THR A 222 6.29 -5.10 4.53
CA THR A 222 6.12 -3.71 4.99
C THR A 222 4.76 -3.54 5.67
N ALA A 223 3.67 -4.01 5.05
CA ALA A 223 2.34 -3.98 5.65
C ALA A 223 2.30 -4.77 6.97
N ALA A 224 2.95 -5.93 7.05
CA ALA A 224 3.00 -6.76 8.26
C ALA A 224 3.78 -6.10 9.41
N THR A 225 4.72 -5.20 9.12
CA THR A 225 5.41 -4.41 10.15
C THR A 225 4.58 -3.21 10.63
N ILE A 226 3.72 -2.65 9.79
CA ILE A 226 2.95 -1.43 10.09
C ILE A 226 1.57 -1.77 10.68
N ALA A 227 0.85 -2.76 10.14
CA ALA A 227 -0.51 -3.10 10.56
C ALA A 227 -0.67 -3.31 12.09
N PRO A 228 0.26 -4.00 12.80
CA PRO A 228 0.16 -4.15 14.25
C PRO A 228 0.29 -2.83 15.02
N VAL A 229 1.04 -1.86 14.49
CA VAL A 229 1.22 -0.54 15.10
C VAL A 229 -0.07 0.28 14.96
N GLU A 230 -0.69 0.28 13.78
CA GLU A 230 -1.98 0.96 13.58
C GLU A 230 -3.10 0.32 14.39
N ALA A 231 -3.12 -1.02 14.49
CA ALA A 231 -4.07 -1.72 15.35
C ALA A 231 -3.88 -1.35 16.84
N MET A 232 -2.64 -1.12 17.27
CA MET A 232 -2.34 -0.63 18.62
C MET A 232 -2.84 0.81 18.81
N HIS A 233 -2.68 1.71 17.83
CA HIS A 233 -3.24 3.06 17.89
C HIS A 233 -4.77 3.04 18.04
N ALA A 234 -5.45 2.27 17.19
CA ALA A 234 -6.90 2.07 17.26
C ALA A 234 -7.34 1.51 18.62
N SER A 235 -6.60 0.54 19.17
CA SER A 235 -6.91 -0.07 20.48
C SER A 235 -6.82 0.94 21.63
N ILE A 236 -5.84 1.84 21.60
CA ILE A 236 -5.69 2.89 22.63
C ILE A 236 -6.79 3.94 22.49
N LEU A 237 -7.16 4.32 21.27
CA LEU A 237 -8.28 5.24 21.05
C LEU A 237 -9.62 4.63 21.48
N ARG A 238 -9.84 3.34 21.22
CA ARG A 238 -10.99 2.60 21.75
C ARG A 238 -11.01 2.62 23.28
N PHE A 239 -9.87 2.44 23.94
CA PHE A 239 -9.77 2.58 25.39
C PHE A 239 -10.12 3.99 25.87
N VAL A 240 -9.59 5.03 25.22
CA VAL A 240 -9.92 6.45 25.52
C VAL A 240 -11.42 6.72 25.40
N LEU A 241 -12.07 6.12 24.39
CA LEU A 241 -13.50 6.27 24.11
C LEU A 241 -14.39 5.33 24.94
N GLY A 242 -13.83 4.53 25.85
CA GLY A 242 -14.59 3.55 26.64
C GLY A 242 -15.17 2.40 25.81
N GLN A 243 -14.65 2.15 24.62
CA GLN A 243 -15.07 1.08 23.70
C GLN A 243 -14.23 -0.18 23.95
N TYR A 244 -14.70 -1.04 24.85
CA TYR A 244 -13.98 -2.27 25.18
C TYR A 244 -14.01 -3.30 24.03
N PRO A 245 -12.92 -4.05 23.80
CA PRO A 245 -12.71 -4.86 22.59
C PRO A 245 -13.54 -6.16 22.51
N VAL A 246 -14.59 -6.33 23.33
CA VAL A 246 -15.43 -7.54 23.31
C VAL A 246 -16.86 -7.13 22.99
N PRO A 247 -17.52 -7.77 21.98
CA PRO A 247 -17.09 -8.99 21.27
C PRO A 247 -16.11 -8.78 20.10
N ASP A 248 -15.85 -7.53 19.70
CA ASP A 248 -15.09 -7.21 18.49
C ASP A 248 -13.57 -7.21 18.71
N ALA A 249 -13.02 -8.40 19.03
CA ALA A 249 -11.62 -8.57 19.42
C ALA A 249 -10.67 -8.72 18.21
N PHE A 250 -11.21 -8.92 17.01
CA PHE A 250 -10.44 -9.12 15.79
C PHE A 250 -10.55 -7.92 14.88
N LEU A 251 -9.44 -7.57 14.23
CA LEU A 251 -9.39 -6.52 13.22
C LEU A 251 -10.02 -7.05 11.91
N PRO A 252 -11.07 -6.41 11.37
CA PRO A 252 -11.67 -6.80 10.09
C PRO A 252 -10.92 -6.15 8.90
N GLU A 253 -11.49 -6.21 7.70
CA GLU A 253 -10.97 -5.53 6.49
C GLU A 253 -12.05 -4.69 5.77
N ASP A 254 -13.19 -4.45 6.39
CA ASP A 254 -14.33 -3.75 5.78
C ASP A 254 -14.09 -2.24 5.56
N LEU A 255 -13.13 -1.65 6.28
CA LEU A 255 -12.68 -0.27 6.14
C LEU A 255 -11.38 -0.13 5.33
N ALA A 256 -10.84 -1.23 4.80
CA ALA A 256 -9.64 -1.20 3.98
C ALA A 256 -9.82 -0.23 2.78
N ALA A 257 -8.89 0.71 2.64
CA ALA A 257 -8.92 1.69 1.58
C ALA A 257 -8.70 1.00 0.22
N THR A 258 -9.53 1.37 -0.74
CA THR A 258 -9.39 0.87 -2.12
C THR A 258 -8.50 1.81 -2.93
N PRO A 259 -7.84 1.32 -4.01
CA PRO A 259 -7.01 2.16 -4.88
C PRO A 259 -7.73 3.36 -5.51
N GLY A 260 -9.07 3.37 -5.53
CA GLY A 260 -9.88 4.49 -6.00
C GLY A 260 -9.91 5.70 -5.06
N LEU A 261 -9.45 5.55 -3.82
CA LEU A 261 -9.34 6.67 -2.88
C LEU A 261 -8.23 7.65 -3.29
N LEU A 262 -7.16 7.13 -3.92
CA LEU A 262 -6.04 7.91 -4.44
C LEU A 262 -6.45 8.66 -5.71
N THR A 263 -6.20 9.97 -5.75
CA THR A 263 -6.66 10.89 -6.81
C THR A 263 -5.61 11.22 -7.88
N VAL A 264 -4.48 10.51 -7.86
CA VAL A 264 -3.35 10.66 -8.80
C VAL A 264 -3.12 9.42 -9.66
#